data_AF-A0A9P3FZ90-F1
#
_entry.id   AF-A0A9P3FZ90-F1
#
_cell.length_a   1.000
_cell.length_b   1.000
_cell.length_c   1.000
_cell.angle_alpha   90.00
_cell.angle_beta   90.00
_cell.angle_gamma   90.00
#
_symmetry.space_group_name_H-M   'P 1'
#
loop_
_entity.id
_entity.type
_entity.pdbx_description
1 polymer ?
#
loop_
_entity_poly.entity_id
_entity_poly.type
_entity_poly.pdbx_seq_one_letter_code
_entity_poly.pdbx_strand_id
1 'polypeptide(L)'
;MRVLIGSEKVDINFFQPITGQRARLRINRKEAWIEVFGVIVSPSKLGQLEGSPALRRFPVLGTGVTGPSFAWNMHRVPLRHLPRISVLQQERLKWVNHHVDFSLSDREQEIRATRLATDSLVALKLSVNTILKCFVGSAEGRYEVFVLSRANGVPELVIFAHALRLDLGSHTIVADGYALPVTRDMPKALLKTLDAVPSRHLRLSDDEMESWKCLLPALVERCRDWTHSEGCAYAPGTTVPISTEPGKSPICSCGAGRVAPDFAAQKHAAPFAAHATRIALSPLFSVSYVDPTGAAALRDAAAVPQLLRDHEVNEAAVLLLALRGGRLGQDDSDTMCKGCGVWIPRGLRKRCGACRTAVYCSEHCQREAWASHKLSCAGRTRP
;
A
#
# COMPACT_ATOMS: atom_id res chain seq x y z
N MET A 1 -23.18 5.56 12.44
CA MET A 1 -23.43 5.93 13.86
C MET A 1 -24.92 5.90 14.08
N ARG A 2 -25.41 5.23 15.14
CA ARG A 2 -26.83 5.20 15.45
C ARG A 2 -27.16 6.28 16.47
N VAL A 3 -28.09 7.16 16.13
CA VAL A 3 -28.61 8.21 17.02
C VAL A 3 -30.01 7.81 17.45
N LEU A 4 -30.27 7.92 18.76
CA LEU A 4 -31.58 7.66 19.35
C LEU A 4 -32.24 9.00 19.68
N ILE A 5 -33.42 9.26 19.13
CA ILE A 5 -34.19 10.49 19.34
C ILE A 5 -35.56 10.09 19.89
N GLY A 6 -35.72 10.14 21.22
CA GLY A 6 -36.88 9.55 21.88
C GLY A 6 -36.95 8.04 21.62
N SER A 7 -38.01 7.57 20.96
CA SER A 7 -38.17 6.18 20.51
C SER A 7 -37.58 5.91 19.12
N GLU A 8 -37.25 6.95 18.35
CA GLU A 8 -36.80 6.83 16.97
C GLU A 8 -35.31 6.49 16.89
N LYS A 9 -34.96 5.64 15.91
CA LYS A 9 -33.58 5.21 15.64
C LYS A 9 -33.17 5.70 14.26
N VAL A 10 -32.15 6.55 14.20
CA VAL A 10 -31.62 7.09 12.94
C VAL A 10 -30.18 6.63 12.76
N ASP A 11 -29.89 5.95 11.65
CA ASP A 11 -28.54 5.55 11.28
C ASP A 11 -27.91 6.58 10.35
N ILE A 12 -26.86 7.25 10.83
CA ILE A 12 -26.09 8.25 10.09
C ILE A 12 -24.83 7.60 9.55
N ASN A 13 -24.70 7.61 8.22
CA ASN A 13 -23.54 7.08 7.51
C ASN A 13 -22.55 8.20 7.23
N PHE A 14 -21.29 8.00 7.66
CA PHE A 14 -20.19 8.91 7.38
C PHE A 14 -19.31 8.28 6.31
N PHE A 15 -18.87 9.09 5.35
CA PHE A 15 -17.94 8.66 4.30
C PHE A 15 -16.51 8.42 4.82
N GLN A 16 -16.19 9.00 5.99
CA GLN A 16 -14.91 8.87 6.67
C GLN A 16 -15.10 8.06 7.96
N PRO A 17 -14.11 7.25 8.38
CA PRO A 17 -14.17 6.60 9.68
C PRO A 17 -14.19 7.64 10.80
N ILE A 18 -15.20 7.58 11.66
CA ILE A 18 -15.35 8.46 12.82
C ILE A 18 -15.31 7.67 14.12
N THR A 19 -14.89 8.32 15.20
CA THR A 19 -15.04 7.78 16.56
C THR A 19 -16.34 8.28 17.17
N GLY A 20 -17.26 7.35 17.44
CA GLY A 20 -18.53 7.66 18.10
C GLY A 20 -18.35 8.15 19.54
N GLN A 21 -17.27 7.73 20.23
CA GLN A 21 -16.98 8.13 21.61
C GLN A 21 -16.74 9.63 21.77
N ARG A 22 -16.29 10.32 20.71
CA ARG A 22 -16.08 11.77 20.70
C ARG A 22 -17.12 12.52 19.86
N ALA A 23 -18.20 11.84 19.46
CA ALA A 23 -19.24 12.48 18.70
C ALA A 23 -19.96 13.54 19.55
N ARG A 24 -20.25 14.70 18.96
CA ARG A 24 -21.02 15.76 19.61
C ARG A 24 -22.34 15.95 18.88
N LEU A 25 -23.40 16.18 19.64
CA LEU A 25 -24.71 16.50 19.09
C LEU A 25 -25.03 17.96 19.36
N ARG A 26 -25.57 18.65 18.36
CA ARG A 26 -26.18 19.97 18.53
C ARG A 26 -27.64 19.89 18.11
N ILE A 27 -28.53 20.26 19.02
CA ILE A 27 -29.97 20.14 18.84
C ILE A 27 -30.56 21.55 18.83
N ASN A 28 -31.19 21.94 17.74
CA ASN A 28 -31.99 23.16 17.67
C ASN A 28 -33.47 22.79 17.67
N ARG A 29 -34.13 22.97 18.83
CA ARG A 29 -35.55 22.65 19.00
C ARG A 29 -36.49 23.68 18.37
N LYS A 30 -36.03 24.93 18.18
CA LYS A 30 -36.82 25.99 17.54
C LYS A 30 -36.92 25.77 16.03
N GLU A 31 -35.83 25.33 15.41
CA GLU A 31 -35.74 25.09 13.96
C GLU A 31 -35.81 23.59 13.61
N ALA A 32 -36.08 22.73 14.59
CA ALA A 32 -36.28 21.28 14.44
C ALA A 32 -35.17 20.52 13.68
N TRP A 33 -33.90 20.86 13.93
CA TRP A 33 -32.76 20.13 13.34
C TRP A 33 -31.75 19.64 14.38
N ILE A 34 -31.02 18.59 14.01
CA ILE A 34 -29.98 17.95 14.81
C ILE A 34 -28.71 17.87 13.95
N GLU A 35 -27.62 18.49 14.40
CA GLU A 35 -26.28 18.25 13.86
C GLU A 35 -25.58 17.15 14.64
N VAL A 36 -24.84 16.33 13.90
CA VAL A 36 -23.97 15.29 14.46
C VAL A 36 -22.55 15.53 14.00
N PHE A 37 -21.68 15.93 14.93
CA PHE A 37 -20.26 16.11 14.70
C PHE A 37 -19.52 14.81 15.02
N GLY A 38 -19.07 14.10 13.99
CA GLY A 38 -18.15 12.97 14.14
C GLY A 38 -16.70 13.45 14.10
N VAL A 39 -15.86 12.94 15.01
CA VAL A 39 -14.41 13.17 14.93
C VAL A 39 -13.81 12.14 13.99
N ILE A 40 -13.22 12.60 12.88
CA ILE A 40 -12.49 11.74 11.94
C ILE A 40 -11.34 11.07 12.67
N VAL A 41 -11.23 9.76 12.51
CA VAL A 41 -10.16 8.98 13.12
C VAL A 41 -8.94 9.05 12.22
N SER A 42 -7.79 9.41 12.80
CA SER A 42 -6.53 9.33 12.08
C SER A 42 -6.33 7.89 11.56
N PRO A 43 -5.91 7.70 10.30
CA PRO A 43 -5.68 6.36 9.74
C PRO A 43 -4.80 5.48 10.62
N SER A 44 -3.81 6.08 11.29
CA SER A 44 -2.89 5.40 12.21
C SER A 44 -3.52 4.89 13.51
N LYS A 45 -4.74 5.35 13.85
CA LYS A 45 -5.50 4.95 15.04
C LYS A 45 -6.74 4.12 14.70
N LEU A 46 -6.97 3.82 13.42
CA LEU A 46 -8.18 3.12 12.96
C LEU A 46 -8.30 1.70 13.56
N GLY A 47 -7.17 1.01 13.76
CA GLY A 47 -7.13 -0.31 14.38
C GLY A 47 -7.17 -0.30 15.92
N GLN A 48 -7.15 0.88 16.55
CA GLN A 48 -7.19 1.04 18.02
C GLN A 48 -8.59 1.43 18.52
N LEU A 49 -9.57 1.57 17.61
CA LEU A 49 -10.94 1.87 17.98
C LEU A 49 -11.60 0.61 18.53
N GLU A 50 -12.20 0.71 19.73
CA GLU A 50 -13.05 -0.35 20.27
C GLU A 50 -14.11 -0.79 19.25
N GLY A 51 -14.17 -2.09 18.99
CA GLY A 51 -15.11 -2.67 18.02
C GLY A 51 -14.87 -2.30 16.56
N SER A 52 -13.70 -1.76 16.19
CA SER A 52 -13.31 -1.60 14.78
C SER A 52 -12.37 -2.72 14.34
N PRO A 53 -12.92 -3.83 13.84
CA PRO A 53 -12.10 -4.90 13.28
C PRO A 53 -11.32 -4.40 12.06
N ALA A 54 -10.24 -5.11 11.74
CA ALA A 54 -9.42 -4.91 10.53
C ALA A 54 -10.26 -4.81 9.23
N LEU A 55 -11.50 -5.32 9.27
CA LEU A 55 -12.59 -5.18 8.28
C LEU A 55 -12.71 -3.77 7.68
N ARG A 56 -12.40 -2.69 8.43
CA ARG A 56 -12.57 -1.31 7.93
C ARG A 56 -11.39 -0.79 7.09
N ARG A 57 -10.26 -1.49 7.03
CA ARG A 57 -9.07 -1.02 6.28
C ARG A 57 -9.15 -1.31 4.78
N PHE A 58 -9.89 -2.34 4.38
CA PHE A 58 -9.99 -2.78 2.98
C PHE A 58 -11.45 -2.97 2.57
N PRO A 59 -12.29 -1.91 2.61
CA PRO A 59 -13.71 -2.06 2.35
C PRO A 59 -13.97 -2.50 0.91
N VAL A 60 -14.80 -3.51 0.77
CA VAL A 60 -15.39 -3.96 -0.49
C VAL A 60 -16.85 -3.55 -0.49
N LEU A 61 -17.26 -2.76 -1.48
CA LEU A 61 -18.63 -2.27 -1.61
C LEU A 61 -19.36 -3.04 -2.70
N GLY A 62 -20.59 -3.46 -2.42
CA GLY A 62 -21.52 -4.02 -3.39
C GLY A 62 -22.50 -2.96 -3.90
N THR A 63 -22.89 -3.05 -5.17
CA THR A 63 -23.87 -2.13 -5.79
C THR A 63 -25.33 -2.66 -5.75
N GLY A 64 -25.59 -3.80 -5.12
CA GLY A 64 -26.93 -4.43 -5.05
C GLY A 64 -26.87 -5.95 -5.12
N VAL A 65 -28.04 -6.63 -5.20
CA VAL A 65 -28.16 -8.10 -5.14
C VAL A 65 -27.38 -8.80 -6.26
N THR A 66 -27.34 -8.17 -7.43
CA THR A 66 -26.70 -8.67 -8.65
C THR A 66 -25.64 -7.70 -9.18
N GLY A 67 -25.34 -6.64 -8.42
CA GLY A 67 -24.44 -5.58 -8.85
C GLY A 67 -22.97 -5.97 -8.67
N PRO A 68 -22.03 -5.39 -9.44
CA PRO A 68 -20.60 -5.59 -9.21
C PRO A 68 -20.19 -5.16 -7.80
N SER A 69 -19.28 -5.94 -7.21
CA SER A 69 -18.53 -5.55 -6.03
C SER A 69 -17.23 -4.88 -6.44
N PHE A 70 -16.74 -3.93 -5.65
CA PHE A 70 -15.47 -3.26 -5.91
C PHE A 70 -14.74 -2.91 -4.62
N ALA A 71 -13.41 -3.02 -4.67
CA ALA A 71 -12.56 -2.51 -3.60
C ALA A 71 -12.61 -0.98 -3.58
N TRP A 72 -12.97 -0.38 -2.44
CA TRP A 72 -13.15 1.06 -2.33
C TRP A 72 -11.83 1.84 -2.41
N ASN A 73 -10.80 1.33 -1.74
CA ASN A 73 -9.51 1.99 -1.59
C ASN A 73 -8.40 1.36 -2.44
N MET A 74 -8.76 0.53 -3.42
CA MET A 74 -7.83 -0.01 -4.40
C MET A 74 -8.42 0.15 -5.80
N HIS A 75 -7.65 0.72 -6.71
CA HIS A 75 -8.08 0.82 -8.10
C HIS A 75 -8.12 -0.56 -8.76
N ARG A 76 -9.04 -0.73 -9.70
CA ARG A 76 -9.15 -1.97 -10.47
C ARG A 76 -7.96 -2.11 -11.42
N VAL A 77 -7.43 -3.32 -11.53
CA VAL A 77 -6.26 -3.62 -12.35
C VAL A 77 -6.57 -4.74 -13.36
N PRO A 78 -6.52 -4.46 -14.67
CA PRO A 78 -6.71 -5.48 -15.70
C PRO A 78 -5.41 -6.28 -15.90
N LEU A 79 -5.12 -7.25 -15.02
CA LEU A 79 -3.84 -7.97 -14.98
C LEU A 79 -3.37 -8.51 -16.33
N ARG A 80 -4.27 -9.00 -17.19
CA ARG A 80 -3.92 -9.55 -18.51
C ARG A 80 -3.31 -8.51 -19.46
N HIS A 81 -3.65 -7.24 -19.30
CA HIS A 81 -3.19 -6.15 -20.16
C HIS A 81 -1.95 -5.43 -19.62
N LEU A 82 -1.51 -5.76 -18.40
CA LEU A 82 -0.31 -5.15 -17.83
C LEU A 82 0.97 -5.81 -18.34
N PRO A 83 2.02 -5.01 -18.66
CA PRO A 83 3.32 -5.55 -19.06
C PRO A 83 3.88 -6.51 -18.01
N ARG A 84 4.32 -7.69 -18.45
CA ARG A 84 4.94 -8.70 -17.58
C ARG A 84 6.43 -8.44 -17.43
N ILE A 85 6.91 -8.48 -16.20
CA ILE A 85 8.33 -8.40 -15.86
C ILE A 85 8.87 -9.84 -15.75
N SER A 86 10.01 -10.11 -16.39
CA SER A 86 10.69 -11.39 -16.25
C SER A 86 11.34 -11.48 -14.88
N VAL A 87 11.04 -12.56 -14.14
CA VAL A 87 11.63 -12.87 -12.82
C VAL A 87 12.88 -13.75 -12.91
N LEU A 88 13.37 -14.02 -14.13
CA LEU A 88 14.54 -14.87 -14.37
C LEU A 88 15.86 -14.15 -14.12
N GLN A 89 15.92 -12.84 -14.37
CA GLN A 89 17.13 -12.02 -14.24
C GLN A 89 17.12 -11.26 -12.91
N GLN A 90 17.34 -11.98 -11.81
CA GLN A 90 17.24 -11.45 -10.43
C GLN A 90 18.09 -10.19 -10.19
N GLU A 91 19.30 -10.14 -10.79
CA GLU A 91 20.19 -8.98 -10.70
C GLU A 91 19.55 -7.67 -11.18
N ARG A 92 18.66 -7.75 -12.17
CA ARG A 92 17.94 -6.59 -12.72
C ARG A 92 16.69 -6.23 -11.92
N LEU A 93 16.34 -7.01 -10.90
CA LEU A 93 15.16 -6.82 -10.06
C LEU A 93 15.53 -6.29 -8.67
N LYS A 94 16.79 -5.93 -8.43
CA LYS A 94 17.23 -5.30 -7.17
C LYS A 94 16.44 -4.03 -6.83
N TRP A 95 15.93 -3.31 -7.82
CA TRP A 95 15.08 -2.14 -7.62
C TRP A 95 13.74 -2.51 -6.96
N VAL A 96 13.23 -3.73 -7.15
CA VAL A 96 11.96 -4.18 -6.53
C VAL A 96 12.09 -4.17 -5.01
N ASN A 97 13.24 -4.58 -4.47
CA ASN A 97 13.47 -4.54 -3.02
C ASN A 97 13.32 -3.13 -2.48
N HIS A 98 13.95 -2.15 -3.14
CA HIS A 98 13.87 -0.74 -2.78
C HIS A 98 12.44 -0.21 -2.94
N HIS A 99 11.79 -0.47 -4.08
CA HIS A 99 10.42 -0.02 -4.36
C HIS A 99 9.43 -0.51 -3.29
N VAL A 100 9.55 -1.78 -2.91
CA VAL A 100 8.76 -2.40 -1.85
C VAL A 100 9.10 -1.79 -0.48
N ASP A 101 10.36 -1.48 -0.18
CA ASP A 101 10.74 -0.80 1.06
C ASP A 101 10.22 0.64 1.16
N PHE A 102 10.20 1.37 0.05
CA PHE A 102 9.63 2.72 -0.04
C PHE A 102 8.09 2.75 0.11
N SER A 103 7.42 1.59 0.14
CA SER A 103 5.99 1.53 0.48
C SER A 103 5.72 1.86 1.96
N LEU A 104 6.70 1.69 2.84
CA LEU A 104 6.57 1.95 4.27
C LEU A 104 6.84 3.44 4.59
N SER A 105 6.08 4.01 5.51
CA SER A 105 6.38 5.34 6.06
C SER A 105 7.61 5.30 6.97
N ASP A 106 8.18 6.46 7.29
CA ASP A 106 9.35 6.54 8.16
C ASP A 106 9.09 5.95 9.56
N ARG A 107 7.86 6.13 10.06
CA ARG A 107 7.41 5.51 11.31
C ARG A 107 7.36 3.99 11.19
N GLU A 108 6.81 3.47 10.09
CA GLU A 108 6.72 2.03 9.85
C GLU A 108 8.11 1.39 9.69
N GLN A 109 9.04 2.12 9.07
CA GLN A 109 10.45 1.74 8.97
C GLN A 109 11.14 1.64 10.34
N GLU A 110 10.86 2.58 11.25
CA GLU A 110 11.38 2.55 12.62
C GLU A 110 10.80 1.38 13.44
N ILE A 111 9.49 1.11 13.31
CA ILE A 111 8.84 -0.07 13.91
C ILE A 111 9.49 -1.36 13.40
N ARG A 112 9.79 -1.43 12.09
CA ARG A 112 10.51 -2.55 11.50
C ARG A 112 11.92 -2.71 12.11
N ALA A 113 12.67 -1.62 12.25
CA ALA A 113 14.04 -1.65 12.77
C ALA A 113 14.09 -2.09 14.24
N THR A 114 13.13 -1.64 15.05
CA THR A 114 13.02 -1.99 16.47
C THR A 114 12.42 -3.38 16.71
N ARG A 115 11.88 -4.05 15.67
CA ARG A 115 11.15 -5.33 15.75
C ARG A 115 9.95 -5.30 16.70
N LEU A 116 9.44 -4.12 17.03
CA LEU A 116 8.28 -3.91 17.89
C LEU A 116 6.99 -3.92 17.06
N ALA A 117 6.81 -4.93 16.21
CA ALA A 117 5.62 -5.05 15.36
C ALA A 117 4.37 -5.39 16.20
N THR A 118 3.87 -4.42 16.95
CA THR A 118 2.57 -4.47 17.64
C THR A 118 1.43 -3.98 16.75
N ASP A 119 1.75 -3.30 15.65
CA ASP A 119 0.75 -2.83 14.68
C ASP A 119 0.50 -3.87 13.59
N SER A 120 -0.73 -4.41 13.56
CA SER A 120 -1.16 -5.42 12.59
C SER A 120 -1.11 -4.95 11.13
N LEU A 121 -1.25 -3.65 10.86
CA LEU A 121 -1.09 -3.12 9.50
C LEU A 121 0.36 -3.15 9.08
N VAL A 122 1.26 -2.75 9.97
CA VAL A 122 2.70 -2.78 9.68
C VAL A 122 3.15 -4.22 9.46
N ALA A 123 2.70 -5.15 10.31
CA ALA A 123 2.95 -6.58 10.13
C ALA A 123 2.46 -7.07 8.75
N LEU A 124 1.20 -6.76 8.40
CA LEU A 124 0.62 -7.08 7.09
C LEU A 124 1.47 -6.52 5.93
N LYS A 125 1.88 -5.25 6.00
CA LYS A 125 2.75 -4.63 4.98
C LYS A 125 4.08 -5.38 4.86
N LEU A 126 4.69 -5.76 5.98
CA LEU A 126 5.96 -6.48 6.00
C LEU A 126 5.83 -7.90 5.42
N SER A 127 4.72 -8.61 5.69
CA SER A 127 4.49 -9.94 5.09
C SER A 127 4.18 -9.84 3.58
N VAL A 128 3.40 -8.85 3.14
CA VAL A 128 3.23 -8.55 1.69
C VAL A 128 4.58 -8.27 1.02
N ASN A 129 5.39 -7.41 1.65
CA ASN A 129 6.71 -7.05 1.15
C ASN A 129 7.64 -8.28 1.06
N THR A 130 7.61 -9.14 2.09
CA THR A 130 8.35 -10.42 2.08
C THR A 130 7.94 -11.31 0.92
N ILE A 131 6.64 -11.48 0.67
CA ILE A 131 6.14 -12.28 -0.47
C ILE A 131 6.68 -11.73 -1.80
N LEU A 132 6.57 -10.42 -2.02
CA LEU A 132 7.02 -9.79 -3.27
C LEU A 132 8.55 -9.93 -3.47
N LYS A 133 9.34 -9.73 -2.41
CA LYS A 133 10.80 -9.86 -2.45
C LYS A 133 11.24 -11.31 -2.69
N CYS A 134 10.66 -12.26 -1.97
CA CYS A 134 10.94 -13.68 -2.18
C CYS A 134 10.50 -14.17 -3.57
N PHE A 135 9.46 -13.58 -4.16
CA PHE A 135 9.02 -13.96 -5.50
C PHE A 135 10.01 -13.55 -6.61
N VAL A 136 10.60 -12.36 -6.49
CA VAL A 136 11.62 -11.88 -7.46
C VAL A 136 13.01 -12.44 -7.21
N GLY A 137 13.24 -13.04 -6.04
CA GLY A 137 14.54 -13.51 -5.57
C GLY A 137 15.12 -12.55 -4.54
N SER A 138 15.41 -13.11 -3.36
CA SER A 138 16.02 -12.41 -2.23
C SER A 138 17.22 -13.21 -1.71
N ALA A 139 17.93 -12.69 -0.72
CA ALA A 139 18.97 -13.44 -0.01
C ALA A 139 18.47 -14.75 0.61
N GLU A 140 17.16 -14.86 0.88
CA GLU A 140 16.52 -16.07 1.44
C GLU A 140 16.11 -17.08 0.37
N GLY A 141 16.38 -16.79 -0.91
CA GLY A 141 15.98 -17.60 -2.07
C GLY A 141 14.78 -17.03 -2.83
N ARG A 142 14.36 -17.78 -3.85
CA ARG A 142 13.20 -17.48 -4.71
C ARG A 142 12.09 -18.51 -4.48
N TYR A 143 10.87 -18.02 -4.22
CA TYR A 143 9.70 -18.87 -3.95
C TYR A 143 8.49 -18.40 -4.77
N GLU A 144 7.67 -19.35 -5.22
CA GLU A 144 6.41 -19.08 -5.94
C GLU A 144 5.19 -19.39 -5.07
N VAL A 145 5.35 -20.22 -4.03
CA VAL A 145 4.28 -20.65 -3.13
C VAL A 145 4.59 -20.16 -1.71
N PHE A 146 3.61 -19.52 -1.09
CA PHE A 146 3.71 -18.94 0.24
C PHE A 146 2.59 -19.47 1.13
N VAL A 147 2.96 -20.09 2.24
CA VAL A 147 2.01 -20.63 3.22
C VAL A 147 1.97 -19.70 4.42
N LEU A 148 0.82 -19.06 4.64
CA LEU A 148 0.59 -18.17 5.77
C LEU A 148 -0.09 -18.97 6.86
N SER A 149 0.61 -19.13 7.98
CA SER A 149 0.16 -19.84 9.16
C SER A 149 0.00 -18.88 10.33
N ARG A 150 -0.93 -19.20 11.24
CA ARG A 150 -0.96 -18.56 12.56
C ARG A 150 0.29 -18.91 13.37
N ALA A 151 0.49 -18.21 14.48
CA ALA A 151 1.58 -18.45 15.42
C ALA A 151 1.62 -19.91 15.93
N ASN A 152 0.46 -20.57 16.03
CA ASN A 152 0.33 -21.98 16.38
C ASN A 152 0.75 -22.96 15.27
N GLY A 153 1.17 -22.47 14.10
CA GLY A 153 1.63 -23.26 12.96
C GLY A 153 0.53 -23.71 12.00
N VAL A 154 -0.75 -23.52 12.33
CA VAL A 154 -1.85 -23.96 11.46
C VAL A 154 -1.93 -23.08 10.20
N PRO A 155 -1.83 -23.66 8.99
CA PRO A 155 -1.95 -22.93 7.74
C PRO A 155 -3.40 -22.49 7.51
N GLU A 156 -3.59 -21.23 7.12
CA GLU A 156 -4.93 -20.65 6.87
C GLU A 156 -5.08 -20.08 5.47
N LEU A 157 -3.98 -19.66 4.84
CA LEU A 157 -4.00 -19.07 3.51
C LEU A 157 -2.73 -19.46 2.75
N VAL A 158 -2.90 -19.88 1.50
CA VAL A 158 -1.78 -20.11 0.58
C VAL A 158 -1.86 -19.09 -0.55
N ILE A 159 -0.74 -18.45 -0.84
CA ILE A 159 -0.59 -17.51 -1.95
C ILE A 159 0.37 -18.12 -2.98
N PHE A 160 -0.09 -18.21 -4.21
CA PHE A 160 0.71 -18.58 -5.37
C PHE A 160 1.03 -17.32 -6.17
N ALA A 161 2.29 -16.90 -6.18
CA ALA A 161 2.76 -15.80 -7.01
C ALA A 161 3.12 -16.34 -8.40
N HIS A 162 2.39 -15.88 -9.43
CA HIS A 162 2.48 -16.47 -10.78
C HIS A 162 3.25 -15.57 -11.76
N ALA A 163 2.98 -14.27 -11.76
CA ALA A 163 3.69 -13.32 -12.60
C ALA A 163 3.83 -11.95 -11.93
N LEU A 164 4.94 -11.27 -12.20
CA LEU A 164 5.14 -9.88 -11.82
C LEU A 164 4.77 -8.98 -12.99
N ARG A 165 4.01 -7.92 -12.74
CA ARG A 165 3.55 -6.98 -13.78
C ARG A 165 3.74 -5.53 -13.36
N LEU A 166 3.85 -4.64 -14.34
CA LEU A 166 3.88 -3.19 -14.14
C LEU A 166 2.47 -2.62 -14.14
N ASP A 167 2.06 -2.06 -13.01
CA ASP A 167 0.87 -1.25 -12.86
C ASP A 167 1.21 0.20 -13.20
N LEU A 168 1.17 0.50 -14.50
CA LEU A 168 1.59 1.80 -15.05
C LEU A 168 0.77 2.96 -14.49
N GLY A 169 -0.53 2.77 -14.27
CA GLY A 169 -1.42 3.83 -13.78
C GLY A 169 -1.14 4.26 -12.34
N SER A 170 -0.46 3.40 -11.56
CA SER A 170 -0.05 3.68 -10.18
C SER A 170 1.46 3.68 -9.97
N HIS A 171 2.23 3.68 -11.06
CA HIS A 171 3.69 3.65 -11.05
C HIS A 171 4.27 2.60 -10.08
N THR A 172 3.69 1.40 -10.08
CA THR A 172 4.07 0.34 -9.14
C THR A 172 4.09 -1.03 -9.81
N ILE A 173 4.45 -2.05 -9.04
CA ILE A 173 4.37 -3.46 -9.42
C ILE A 173 3.12 -4.10 -8.83
N VAL A 174 2.64 -5.13 -9.51
CA VAL A 174 1.58 -6.02 -9.03
C VAL A 174 1.95 -7.47 -9.34
N ALA A 175 1.85 -8.32 -8.33
CA ALA A 175 1.90 -9.77 -8.50
C ALA A 175 0.50 -10.25 -8.93
N ASP A 176 0.43 -10.76 -10.16
CA ASP A 176 -0.65 -11.58 -10.66
C ASP A 176 -0.49 -12.94 -10.01
N GLY A 177 -1.39 -13.27 -9.08
CA GLY A 177 -1.29 -14.45 -8.26
C GLY A 177 -2.64 -15.09 -7.96
N TYR A 178 -2.60 -16.13 -7.16
CA TYR A 178 -3.78 -16.88 -6.76
C TYR A 178 -3.75 -17.13 -5.26
N ALA A 179 -4.91 -17.03 -4.63
CA ALA A 179 -5.10 -17.34 -3.23
C ALA A 179 -5.92 -18.62 -3.06
N LEU A 180 -5.53 -19.43 -2.08
CA LEU A 180 -6.24 -20.62 -1.64
C LEU A 180 -6.45 -20.51 -0.12
N PRO A 181 -7.66 -20.13 0.34
CA PRO A 181 -8.01 -20.24 1.74
C PRO A 181 -8.02 -21.71 2.18
N VAL A 182 -7.31 -22.04 3.26
CA VAL A 182 -7.27 -23.38 3.82
C VAL A 182 -8.45 -23.55 4.78
N THR A 183 -9.48 -24.24 4.32
CA THR A 183 -10.72 -24.46 5.08
C THR A 183 -10.76 -25.84 5.73
N ARG A 184 -11.55 -25.98 6.80
CA ARG A 184 -11.72 -27.27 7.50
C ARG A 184 -12.26 -28.38 6.60
N ASP A 185 -13.05 -28.01 5.59
CA ASP A 185 -13.70 -28.93 4.66
C ASP A 185 -12.77 -29.36 3.50
N MET A 186 -11.51 -28.90 3.50
CA MET A 186 -10.56 -29.20 2.44
C MET A 186 -10.15 -30.69 2.46
N PRO A 187 -10.07 -31.38 1.31
CA PRO A 187 -9.68 -32.79 1.27
C PRO A 187 -8.28 -33.03 1.86
N LYS A 188 -8.15 -34.03 2.73
CA LYS A 188 -6.84 -34.40 3.34
C LYS A 188 -5.75 -34.71 2.32
N ALA A 189 -6.13 -35.26 1.16
CA ALA A 189 -5.19 -35.51 0.07
C ALA A 189 -4.57 -34.22 -0.46
N LEU A 190 -5.37 -33.14 -0.59
CA LEU A 190 -4.90 -31.85 -1.05
C LEU A 190 -3.94 -31.18 -0.05
N LEU A 191 -4.21 -31.34 1.25
CA LEU A 191 -3.32 -30.88 2.32
C LEU A 191 -1.96 -31.60 2.26
N LYS A 192 -1.96 -32.93 2.07
CA LYS A 192 -0.70 -33.68 1.88
C LYS A 192 0.07 -33.24 0.63
N THR A 193 -0.64 -32.89 -0.44
CA THR A 193 0.00 -32.34 -1.64
C THR A 193 0.64 -30.98 -1.35
N LEU A 194 0.00 -30.13 -0.53
CA LEU A 194 0.54 -28.83 -0.13
C LEU A 194 1.84 -29.00 0.66
N ASP A 195 1.89 -29.95 1.59
CA ASP A 195 3.10 -30.24 2.39
C ASP A 195 4.30 -30.67 1.53
N ALA A 196 4.04 -31.25 0.35
CA ALA A 196 5.08 -31.69 -0.58
C ALA A 196 5.57 -30.58 -1.52
N VAL A 197 4.88 -29.43 -1.58
CA VAL A 197 5.23 -28.33 -2.48
C VAL A 197 6.30 -27.44 -1.83
N PRO A 198 7.45 -27.19 -2.50
CA PRO A 198 8.45 -26.24 -2.01
C PRO A 198 7.82 -24.87 -1.82
N SER A 199 7.76 -24.42 -0.56
CA SER A 199 7.05 -23.19 -0.20
C SER A 199 7.77 -22.40 0.88
N ARG A 200 7.53 -21.09 0.90
CA ARG A 200 7.97 -20.19 1.97
C ARG A 200 6.87 -20.11 3.01
N HIS A 201 7.18 -20.49 4.24
CA HIS A 201 6.25 -20.39 5.36
C HIS A 201 6.40 -19.05 6.09
N LEU A 202 5.30 -18.32 6.25
CA LEU A 202 5.22 -17.10 7.04
C LEU A 202 4.37 -17.40 8.28
N ARG A 203 4.95 -17.26 9.48
CA ARG A 203 4.24 -17.39 10.76
C ARG A 203 3.78 -16.02 11.22
N LEU A 204 2.48 -15.82 11.27
CA LEU A 204 1.82 -14.54 11.51
C LEU A 204 1.18 -14.51 12.90
N SER A 205 1.05 -13.31 13.48
CA SER A 205 0.20 -13.14 14.66
C SER A 205 -1.28 -13.32 14.30
N ASP A 206 -2.14 -13.48 15.31
CA ASP A 206 -3.57 -13.63 15.08
C ASP A 206 -4.19 -12.40 14.42
N ASP A 207 -3.79 -11.20 14.87
CA ASP A 207 -4.25 -9.92 14.32
C ASP A 207 -3.75 -9.69 12.89
N GLU A 208 -2.53 -10.15 12.59
CA GLU A 208 -1.97 -10.07 11.24
C GLU A 208 -2.71 -11.02 10.28
N MET A 209 -3.01 -12.25 10.72
CA MET A 209 -3.80 -13.20 9.94
C MET A 209 -5.21 -12.68 9.68
N GLU A 210 -5.84 -12.07 10.69
CA GLU A 210 -7.13 -11.40 10.51
C GLU A 210 -7.03 -10.26 9.49
N SER A 211 -5.96 -9.46 9.54
CA SER A 211 -5.73 -8.38 8.57
C SER A 211 -5.54 -8.90 7.15
N TRP A 212 -4.86 -10.04 6.95
CA TRP A 212 -4.77 -10.73 5.66
C TRP A 212 -6.13 -11.18 5.14
N LYS A 213 -6.97 -11.77 6.00
CA LYS A 213 -8.33 -12.18 5.63
C LYS A 213 -9.23 -10.99 5.28
N CYS A 214 -9.01 -9.83 5.89
CA CYS A 214 -9.70 -8.59 5.52
C CYS A 214 -9.20 -8.01 4.19
N LEU A 215 -7.90 -8.12 3.92
CA LEU A 215 -7.30 -7.68 2.67
C LEU A 215 -7.74 -8.54 1.47
N LEU A 216 -7.89 -9.85 1.67
CA LEU A 216 -8.04 -10.80 0.57
C LEU A 216 -9.23 -10.51 -0.37
N PRO A 217 -10.45 -10.20 0.10
CA PRO A 217 -11.55 -9.80 -0.77
C PRO A 217 -11.20 -8.61 -1.67
N ALA A 218 -10.51 -7.59 -1.14
CA ALA A 218 -10.13 -6.42 -1.91
C ALA A 218 -9.15 -6.78 -3.04
N LEU A 219 -8.20 -7.69 -2.80
CA LEU A 219 -7.27 -8.17 -3.82
C LEU A 219 -7.96 -8.97 -4.93
N VAL A 220 -9.02 -9.73 -4.59
CA VAL A 220 -9.84 -10.47 -5.56
C VAL A 220 -10.66 -9.51 -6.41
N GLU A 221 -11.41 -8.61 -5.78
CA GLU A 221 -12.25 -7.64 -6.49
C GLU A 221 -11.42 -6.68 -7.35
N ARG A 222 -10.20 -6.36 -6.92
CA ARG A 222 -9.24 -5.54 -7.67
C ARG A 222 -8.94 -6.08 -9.06
N CYS A 223 -8.88 -7.41 -9.25
CA CYS A 223 -8.53 -8.02 -10.54
C CYS A 223 -9.64 -8.85 -11.18
N ARG A 224 -10.85 -8.81 -10.62
CA ARG A 224 -11.98 -9.61 -11.08
C ARG A 224 -12.27 -9.35 -12.57
N ASP A 225 -12.26 -10.42 -13.36
CA ASP A 225 -12.70 -10.45 -14.76
C ASP A 225 -13.89 -11.41 -14.98
N TRP A 226 -14.54 -11.85 -13.90
CA TRP A 226 -15.73 -12.71 -13.89
C TRP A 226 -16.88 -12.09 -13.08
N THR A 227 -18.11 -12.54 -13.34
CA THR A 227 -19.30 -12.09 -12.61
C THR A 227 -19.52 -12.91 -11.34
N HIS A 228 -20.14 -12.30 -10.34
CA HIS A 228 -20.69 -13.05 -9.21
C HIS A 228 -21.88 -13.90 -9.67
N SER A 229 -22.08 -15.03 -9.00
CA SER A 229 -23.30 -15.83 -9.14
C SER A 229 -24.46 -15.19 -8.36
N GLU A 230 -25.70 -15.55 -8.70
CA GLU A 230 -26.89 -15.06 -7.99
C GLU A 230 -26.90 -15.45 -6.50
N GLY A 231 -26.37 -16.63 -6.17
CA GLY A 231 -26.18 -17.11 -4.78
C GLY A 231 -24.86 -16.66 -4.13
N CYS A 232 -24.27 -15.54 -4.56
CA CYS A 232 -23.01 -15.07 -4.02
C CYS A 232 -23.14 -14.70 -2.54
N ALA A 233 -22.14 -15.10 -1.74
CA ALA A 233 -22.05 -14.75 -0.33
C ALA A 233 -21.82 -13.25 -0.06
N TYR A 234 -21.62 -12.42 -1.09
CA TYR A 234 -21.54 -10.95 -1.00
C TYR A 234 -22.88 -10.25 -1.24
N ALA A 235 -24.00 -10.94 -1.00
CA ALA A 235 -25.33 -10.34 -1.15
C ALA A 235 -25.48 -9.05 -0.30
N PRO A 236 -26.34 -8.09 -0.70
CA PRO A 236 -26.58 -6.85 0.04
C PRO A 236 -26.89 -7.10 1.50
N GLY A 237 -26.25 -6.32 2.37
CA GLY A 237 -26.38 -6.47 3.82
C GLY A 237 -25.46 -7.51 4.44
N THR A 238 -24.67 -8.25 3.64
CA THR A 238 -23.59 -9.10 4.15
C THR A 238 -22.32 -8.29 4.41
N THR A 239 -21.55 -8.70 5.41
CA THR A 239 -20.24 -8.14 5.70
C THR A 239 -19.20 -8.80 4.81
N VAL A 240 -18.28 -8.01 4.25
CA VAL A 240 -17.11 -8.50 3.52
C VAL A 240 -15.85 -8.16 4.33
N PRO A 241 -14.91 -9.10 4.56
CA PRO A 241 -14.95 -10.55 4.29
C PRO A 241 -16.11 -11.30 4.95
N ILE A 242 -16.44 -12.46 4.37
CA ILE A 242 -17.51 -13.37 4.84
C ILE A 242 -17.22 -13.85 6.27
N SER A 243 -15.96 -14.19 6.55
CA SER A 243 -15.51 -14.64 7.85
C SER A 243 -14.00 -14.44 7.97
N THR A 244 -13.56 -14.02 9.15
CA THR A 244 -12.14 -14.02 9.54
C THR A 244 -11.79 -15.20 10.46
N GLU A 245 -12.77 -16.04 10.81
CA GLU A 245 -12.61 -17.14 11.77
C GLU A 245 -11.64 -18.23 11.27
N PRO A 246 -10.92 -18.91 12.18
CA PRO A 246 -9.98 -19.97 11.82
C PRO A 246 -10.62 -21.11 11.02
N GLY A 247 -10.04 -21.40 9.84
CA GLY A 247 -10.49 -22.48 8.95
C GLY A 247 -11.75 -22.18 8.14
N LYS A 248 -12.15 -20.90 8.05
CA LYS A 248 -13.22 -20.41 7.16
C LYS A 248 -12.64 -19.52 6.06
N SER A 249 -13.28 -19.52 4.89
CA SER A 249 -12.88 -18.67 3.76
C SER A 249 -13.38 -17.23 3.98
N PRO A 250 -12.52 -16.21 3.78
CA PRO A 250 -12.94 -14.81 3.82
C PRO A 250 -13.58 -14.33 2.50
N ILE A 251 -13.46 -15.11 1.41
CA ILE A 251 -13.89 -14.75 0.07
C ILE A 251 -15.02 -15.63 -0.47
N CYS A 252 -15.81 -15.07 -1.38
CA CYS A 252 -16.86 -15.80 -2.09
C CYS A 252 -16.27 -16.90 -3.00
N SER A 253 -17.06 -17.94 -3.27
CA SER A 253 -16.64 -19.05 -4.15
C SER A 253 -16.71 -18.72 -5.65
N CYS A 254 -17.29 -17.57 -6.06
CA CYS A 254 -17.51 -17.24 -7.47
C CYS A 254 -16.22 -17.23 -8.32
N GLY A 255 -15.07 -16.98 -7.69
CA GLY A 255 -13.76 -16.94 -8.35
C GLY A 255 -12.95 -18.22 -8.28
N ALA A 256 -13.39 -19.22 -7.51
CA ALA A 256 -12.68 -20.49 -7.38
C ALA A 256 -12.64 -21.22 -8.75
N GLY A 257 -11.48 -21.73 -9.13
CA GLY A 257 -11.32 -22.46 -10.39
C GLY A 257 -11.16 -21.56 -11.62
N ARG A 258 -11.35 -20.25 -11.50
CA ARG A 258 -11.19 -19.29 -12.60
C ARG A 258 -9.74 -18.85 -12.74
N VAL A 259 -8.88 -19.83 -13.02
CA VAL A 259 -7.44 -19.62 -13.13
C VAL A 259 -6.97 -19.51 -14.57
N ALA A 260 -5.82 -18.87 -14.79
CA ALA A 260 -5.21 -18.81 -16.11
C ALA A 260 -4.66 -20.19 -16.53
N PRO A 261 -4.70 -20.54 -17.83
CA PRO A 261 -4.24 -21.86 -18.30
C PRO A 261 -2.77 -22.15 -17.96
N ASP A 262 -1.91 -21.13 -17.99
CA ASP A 262 -0.49 -21.23 -17.68
C ASP A 262 -0.23 -21.49 -16.19
N PHE A 263 -1.10 -21.01 -15.30
CA PHE A 263 -1.07 -21.38 -13.88
C PHE A 263 -1.51 -22.83 -13.67
N ALA A 264 -2.62 -23.25 -14.29
CA ALA A 264 -3.11 -24.62 -14.18
C ALA A 264 -2.13 -25.67 -14.74
N ALA A 265 -1.25 -25.28 -15.67
CA ALA A 265 -0.22 -26.14 -16.23
C ALA A 265 1.01 -26.35 -15.31
N GLN A 266 1.19 -25.53 -14.27
CA GLN A 266 2.33 -25.65 -13.37
C GLN A 266 2.14 -26.83 -12.41
N LYS A 267 3.14 -27.73 -12.33
CA LYS A 267 3.07 -28.95 -11.50
C LYS A 267 2.73 -28.67 -10.03
N HIS A 268 3.27 -27.58 -9.47
CA HIS A 268 3.06 -27.20 -8.08
C HIS A 268 1.68 -26.52 -7.84
N ALA A 269 0.99 -26.09 -8.89
CA ALA A 269 -0.27 -25.34 -8.81
C ALA A 269 -1.48 -26.14 -9.31
N ALA A 270 -1.28 -27.06 -10.26
CA ALA A 270 -2.32 -27.85 -10.91
C ALA A 270 -3.29 -28.54 -9.91
N PRO A 271 -2.82 -29.17 -8.82
CA PRO A 271 -3.72 -29.80 -7.84
C PRO A 271 -4.68 -28.81 -7.15
N PHE A 272 -4.30 -27.54 -7.07
CA PHE A 272 -5.02 -26.49 -6.35
C PHE A 272 -5.87 -25.62 -7.27
N ALA A 273 -5.70 -25.74 -8.60
CA ALA A 273 -6.32 -24.88 -9.60
C ALA A 273 -7.84 -24.73 -9.43
N ALA A 274 -8.54 -25.83 -9.12
CA ALA A 274 -10.01 -25.84 -8.93
C ALA A 274 -10.48 -25.04 -7.70
N HIS A 275 -9.61 -24.82 -6.72
CA HIS A 275 -9.93 -24.16 -5.45
C HIS A 275 -9.32 -22.75 -5.34
N ALA A 276 -8.36 -22.44 -6.19
CA ALA A 276 -7.64 -21.17 -6.17
C ALA A 276 -8.47 -20.05 -6.81
N THR A 277 -8.35 -18.84 -6.27
CA THR A 277 -8.99 -17.62 -6.78
C THR A 277 -7.93 -16.57 -7.11
N ARG A 278 -8.03 -15.92 -8.27
CA ARG A 278 -7.05 -14.93 -8.72
C ARG A 278 -7.06 -13.68 -7.83
N ILE A 279 -5.87 -13.12 -7.56
CA ILE A 279 -5.65 -11.90 -6.78
C ILE A 279 -4.65 -10.97 -7.48
N ALA A 280 -4.79 -9.67 -7.24
CA ALA A 280 -3.79 -8.65 -7.59
C ALA A 280 -3.08 -8.13 -6.33
N LEU A 281 -1.94 -8.73 -5.99
CA LEU A 281 -1.17 -8.37 -4.80
C LEU A 281 -0.13 -7.29 -5.13
N SER A 282 -0.21 -6.12 -4.48
CA SER A 282 0.75 -5.02 -4.65
C SER A 282 1.29 -4.55 -3.30
N PRO A 283 2.43 -3.83 -3.26
CA PRO A 283 2.84 -3.15 -2.03
C PRO A 283 1.74 -2.22 -1.53
N LEU A 284 1.58 -2.14 -0.21
CA LEU A 284 0.60 -1.28 0.44
C LEU A 284 1.27 0.02 0.87
N PHE A 285 1.20 1.02 0.00
CA PHE A 285 1.86 2.30 0.21
C PHE A 285 1.27 3.07 1.39
N SER A 286 2.16 3.67 2.17
CA SER A 286 1.82 4.77 3.06
C SER A 286 1.40 6.00 2.27
N VAL A 287 0.63 6.87 2.92
CA VAL A 287 0.09 8.08 2.31
C VAL A 287 0.98 9.26 2.72
N SER A 288 1.73 9.81 1.77
CA SER A 288 2.81 10.78 2.05
C SER A 288 2.37 12.11 2.66
N TYR A 289 1.08 12.47 2.53
CA TYR A 289 0.51 13.64 3.22
C TYR A 289 -0.03 13.32 4.63
N VAL A 290 -0.09 12.04 5.02
CA VAL A 290 -0.48 11.59 6.37
C VAL A 290 0.76 11.31 7.21
N ASP A 291 1.72 10.58 6.66
CA ASP A 291 2.96 10.21 7.33
C ASP A 291 4.17 10.54 6.43
N PRO A 292 5.29 11.03 6.99
CA PRO A 292 6.53 11.19 6.24
C PRO A 292 7.01 9.87 5.63
N THR A 293 7.48 9.93 4.38
CA THR A 293 7.96 8.77 3.62
C THR A 293 9.34 9.02 3.05
N GLY A 294 10.23 8.04 3.16
CA GLY A 294 11.53 8.02 2.48
C GLY A 294 12.66 8.75 3.22
N ALA A 295 12.38 9.51 4.28
CA ALA A 295 13.43 10.17 5.04
C ALA A 295 14.26 9.16 5.85
N ALA A 296 13.66 8.07 6.34
CA ALA A 296 14.39 6.99 7.00
C ALA A 296 15.32 6.25 6.02
N ALA A 297 14.83 5.94 4.82
CA ALA A 297 15.64 5.30 3.77
C ALA A 297 16.80 6.19 3.33
N LEU A 298 16.57 7.51 3.20
CA LEU A 298 17.62 8.49 2.87
C LEU A 298 18.65 8.71 3.99
N ARG A 299 18.29 8.42 5.24
CA ARG A 299 19.22 8.43 6.38
C ARG A 299 20.10 7.17 6.43
N ASP A 300 19.71 6.10 5.75
CA ASP A 300 20.50 4.87 5.69
C ASP A 300 21.67 5.05 4.70
N ALA A 301 22.84 5.37 5.26
CA ALA A 301 23.96 6.03 4.60
C ALA A 301 24.70 5.20 3.53
N ALA A 302 24.34 3.93 3.32
CA ALA A 302 25.10 3.03 2.44
C ALA A 302 24.47 2.80 1.04
N ALA A 303 23.14 2.70 0.95
CA ALA A 303 22.47 2.28 -0.29
C ALA A 303 21.98 3.44 -1.16
N VAL A 304 21.45 4.49 -0.53
CA VAL A 304 20.82 5.60 -1.25
C VAL A 304 21.83 6.52 -1.93
N PRO A 305 22.97 6.90 -1.31
CA PRO A 305 23.98 7.71 -1.99
C PRO A 305 24.54 7.03 -3.24
N GLN A 306 24.71 5.70 -3.23
CA GLN A 306 25.18 4.96 -4.39
C GLN A 306 24.14 4.94 -5.51
N LEU A 307 22.88 4.63 -5.18
CA LEU A 307 21.78 4.64 -6.14
C LEU A 307 21.58 6.02 -6.79
N LEU A 308 21.70 7.09 -6.00
CA LEU A 308 21.60 8.46 -6.52
C LEU A 308 22.78 8.81 -7.44
N ARG A 309 24.00 8.37 -7.10
CA ARG A 309 25.17 8.52 -7.98
C ARG A 309 25.03 7.73 -9.29
N ASP A 310 24.60 6.47 -9.21
CA ASP A 310 24.44 5.57 -10.37
C ASP A 310 23.40 6.11 -11.38
N HIS A 311 22.46 6.95 -10.93
CA HIS A 311 21.41 7.57 -11.75
C HIS A 311 21.60 9.08 -11.96
N GLU A 312 22.78 9.63 -11.65
CA GLU A 312 23.11 11.06 -11.81
C GLU A 312 22.13 12.02 -11.08
N VAL A 313 21.54 11.56 -9.99
CA VAL A 313 20.62 12.34 -9.16
C VAL A 313 21.41 13.09 -8.09
N ASN A 314 21.16 14.40 -7.96
CA ASN A 314 21.82 15.22 -6.95
C ASN A 314 21.39 14.80 -5.53
N GLU A 315 22.29 14.14 -4.81
CA GLU A 315 22.09 13.64 -3.45
C GLU A 315 21.60 14.73 -2.48
N ALA A 316 22.20 15.92 -2.56
CA ALA A 316 21.80 17.04 -1.71
C ALA A 316 20.36 17.49 -1.98
N ALA A 317 19.92 17.48 -3.24
CA ALA A 317 18.56 17.84 -3.61
C ALA A 317 17.51 16.83 -3.08
N VAL A 318 17.82 15.53 -3.15
CA VAL A 318 16.93 14.47 -2.66
C VAL A 318 16.86 14.45 -1.14
N LEU A 319 18.02 14.59 -0.47
CA LEU A 319 18.08 14.68 0.99
C LEU A 319 17.29 15.88 1.51
N LEU A 320 17.31 16.99 0.78
CA LEU A 320 16.52 18.19 1.09
C LEU A 320 15.02 17.97 0.97
N LEU A 321 14.56 17.37 -0.14
CA LEU A 321 13.16 17.06 -0.36
C LEU A 321 12.61 16.13 0.72
N ALA A 322 13.39 15.14 1.14
CA ALA A 322 12.93 14.14 2.11
C ALA A 322 13.06 14.57 3.58
N LEU A 323 14.13 15.27 3.96
CA LEU A 323 14.32 15.67 5.36
C LEU A 323 13.50 16.90 5.74
N ARG A 324 13.15 17.76 4.77
CA ARG A 324 12.53 19.05 5.08
C ARG A 324 11.11 19.22 4.54
N GLY A 325 10.67 18.32 3.65
CA GLY A 325 9.37 18.35 2.98
C GLY A 325 9.20 19.61 2.12
N GLY A 326 8.39 19.54 1.05
CA GLY A 326 7.84 20.77 0.48
C GLY A 326 6.91 21.40 1.53
N ARG A 327 7.37 22.42 2.23
CA ARG A 327 6.58 23.09 3.27
C ARG A 327 5.65 24.07 2.58
N LEU A 328 4.38 23.68 2.49
CA LEU A 328 3.27 24.56 2.10
C LEU A 328 3.42 25.92 2.79
N GLY A 329 3.75 26.95 2.01
CA GLY A 329 3.83 28.35 2.45
C GLY A 329 5.17 28.85 3.01
N GLN A 330 6.22 28.02 3.10
CA GLN A 330 7.57 28.47 3.51
C GLN A 330 8.62 28.40 2.40
N ASP A 331 8.37 27.63 1.36
CA ASP A 331 9.28 27.48 0.23
C ASP A 331 8.93 28.51 -0.85
N ASP A 332 9.68 29.61 -0.86
CA ASP A 332 9.81 30.39 -2.10
C ASP A 332 10.56 29.49 -3.11
N SER A 333 10.31 29.67 -4.41
CA SER A 333 11.15 29.16 -5.52
C SER A 333 12.64 29.53 -5.41
N ASP A 334 12.97 30.41 -4.45
CA ASP A 334 14.22 31.11 -4.22
C ASP A 334 14.97 30.58 -2.98
N THR A 335 14.89 29.28 -2.72
CA THR A 335 15.50 28.62 -1.55
C THR A 335 16.74 27.81 -1.87
N MET A 336 17.03 27.56 -3.15
CA MET A 336 18.14 26.70 -3.60
C MET A 336 19.23 27.49 -4.31
N CYS A 337 20.48 27.36 -3.86
CA CYS A 337 21.65 27.91 -4.53
C CYS A 337 21.71 27.39 -5.97
N LYS A 338 21.69 28.29 -6.97
CA LYS A 338 21.76 27.92 -8.39
C LYS A 338 23.14 27.43 -8.83
N GLY A 339 24.18 27.56 -7.99
CA GLY A 339 25.51 27.02 -8.26
C GLY A 339 25.71 25.61 -7.69
N CYS A 340 25.60 25.47 -6.37
CA CYS A 340 25.91 24.20 -5.70
C CYS A 340 24.69 23.35 -5.32
N GLY A 341 23.46 23.84 -5.54
CA GLY A 341 22.25 23.09 -5.18
C GLY A 341 22.07 22.90 -3.68
N VAL A 342 22.67 23.75 -2.84
CA VAL A 342 22.46 23.76 -1.38
C VAL A 342 21.34 24.74 -1.01
N TRP A 343 20.51 24.36 -0.04
CA TRP A 343 19.45 25.22 0.49
C TRP A 343 20.00 26.36 1.33
N ILE A 344 19.43 27.55 1.18
CA ILE A 344 19.87 28.76 1.86
C ILE A 344 18.71 29.36 2.65
N PRO A 345 18.85 29.56 3.98
CA PRO A 345 17.84 30.28 4.75
C PRO A 345 17.54 31.66 4.14
N ARG A 346 16.30 32.13 4.26
CA ARG A 346 15.88 33.44 3.72
C ARG A 346 16.79 34.61 4.14
N GLY A 347 17.40 34.56 5.32
CA GLY A 347 18.33 35.58 5.83
C GLY A 347 19.77 35.49 5.31
N LEU A 348 20.16 34.36 4.69
CA LEU A 348 21.53 34.11 4.22
C LEU A 348 21.65 34.08 2.68
N ARG A 349 20.53 34.16 1.96
CA ARG A 349 20.51 34.08 0.50
C ARG A 349 21.03 35.36 -0.14
N LYS A 350 22.02 35.23 -1.02
CA LYS A 350 22.45 36.31 -1.91
C LYS A 350 21.67 36.20 -3.21
N ARG A 351 20.89 37.23 -3.55
CA ARG A 351 20.16 37.30 -4.82
C ARG A 351 21.08 37.86 -5.91
N CYS A 352 20.92 37.37 -7.14
CA CYS A 352 21.51 38.01 -8.31
C CYS A 352 21.11 39.49 -8.35
N GLY A 353 22.08 40.40 -8.41
CA GLY A 353 21.83 41.84 -8.43
C GLY A 353 20.99 42.29 -9.64
N ALA A 354 21.06 41.56 -10.77
CA ALA A 354 20.40 41.91 -12.01
C ALA A 354 18.93 41.43 -12.06
N CYS A 355 18.67 40.12 -11.95
CA CYS A 355 17.32 39.58 -12.06
C CYS A 355 16.56 39.50 -10.73
N ARG A 356 17.27 39.50 -9.59
CA ARG A 356 16.74 39.25 -8.23
C ARG A 356 15.99 37.92 -8.03
N THR A 357 15.91 37.07 -9.06
CA THR A 357 15.23 35.77 -9.04
C THR A 357 16.17 34.63 -8.66
N ALA A 358 17.40 34.60 -9.20
CA ALA A 358 18.38 33.57 -8.85
C ALA A 358 19.01 33.84 -7.47
N VAL A 359 19.18 32.79 -6.67
CA VAL A 359 19.82 32.86 -5.34
C VAL A 359 21.09 32.01 -5.26
N TYR A 360 22.05 32.46 -4.44
CA TYR A 360 23.36 31.84 -4.26
C TYR A 360 23.79 31.90 -2.80
N CYS A 361 24.54 30.90 -2.33
CA CYS A 361 25.08 30.85 -0.98
C CYS A 361 26.32 31.74 -0.83
N SER A 362 27.04 31.96 -1.93
CA SER A 362 28.25 32.77 -1.99
C SER A 362 28.39 33.43 -3.36
N GLU A 363 29.22 34.46 -3.43
CA GLU A 363 29.58 35.08 -4.71
C GLU A 363 30.35 34.10 -5.61
N HIS A 364 31.14 33.21 -5.01
CA HIS A 364 31.85 32.15 -5.73
C HIS A 364 30.87 31.24 -6.50
N CYS A 365 29.83 30.72 -5.84
CA CYS A 365 28.80 29.91 -6.53
C CYS A 365 28.03 30.69 -7.60
N GLN A 366 27.89 32.01 -7.45
CA GLN A 366 27.30 32.85 -8.50
C GLN A 366 28.21 32.94 -9.73
N ARG A 367 29.53 33.10 -9.53
CA ARG A 367 30.50 33.18 -10.63
C ARG A 367 30.61 31.86 -11.37
N GLU A 368 30.68 30.74 -10.66
CA GLU A 368 30.72 29.39 -11.28
C GLU A 368 29.45 29.12 -12.10
N ALA A 369 28.28 29.47 -11.57
CA ALA A 369 27.00 29.29 -12.26
C ALA A 369 26.74 30.33 -13.35
N TRP A 370 27.60 31.32 -13.56
CA TRP A 370 27.30 32.46 -14.43
C TRP A 370 27.13 32.04 -15.90
N ALA A 371 27.90 31.07 -16.37
CA ALA A 371 27.85 30.60 -17.76
C ALA A 371 26.46 30.06 -18.15
N SER A 372 25.80 29.34 -17.23
CA SER A 372 24.44 28.82 -17.41
C SER A 372 23.37 29.85 -17.02
N HIS A 373 23.59 30.59 -15.94
CA HIS A 373 22.62 31.58 -15.46
C HIS A 373 22.43 32.76 -16.42
N LYS A 374 23.49 33.24 -17.09
CA LYS A 374 23.40 34.41 -18.00
C LYS A 374 22.39 34.23 -19.13
N LEU A 375 22.09 32.98 -19.52
CA LEU A 375 21.11 32.63 -20.56
C LEU A 375 19.66 32.88 -20.11
N SER A 376 19.41 32.88 -18.79
CA SER A 376 18.08 33.00 -18.19
C SER A 376 17.94 34.25 -17.31
N CYS A 377 18.96 35.10 -17.25
CA CYS A 377 18.97 36.29 -16.40
C CYS A 377 18.19 37.44 -17.05
N ALA A 378 16.94 37.66 -16.63
CA ALA A 378 16.08 38.74 -17.15
C ALA A 378 16.62 40.16 -16.92
N GLY A 379 17.63 40.34 -16.05
CA GLY A 379 18.30 41.63 -15.85
C GLY A 379 19.24 42.03 -16.99
N ARG A 380 19.48 41.15 -17.98
CA ARG A 380 20.26 41.46 -19.19
C ARG A 380 19.42 42.06 -20.32
N THR A 381 18.09 41.97 -20.25
CA THR A 381 17.14 42.48 -21.27
C THR A 381 16.54 43.83 -20.86
N ARG A 382 17.32 44.70 -20.20
CA ARG A 382 17.05 46.14 -20.19
C ARG A 382 18.07 46.79 -21.11
N PRO A 383 17.64 47.62 -22.07
CA PRO A 383 18.52 48.23 -23.07
C PRO A 383 19.67 49.02 -22.44
#